data_AF-A0A916Z8I5-F1
#
_entry.id   AF-A0A916Z8I5-F1
#
_cell.length_a   1.000
_cell.length_b   1.000
_cell.length_c   1.000
_cell.angle_alpha   90.00
_cell.angle_beta   90.00
_cell.angle_gamma   90.00
#
_symmetry.space_group_name_H-M   'P 1'
#
loop_
_entity.id
_entity.type
_entity.pdbx_description
1 polymer ?
#
loop_
_entity_poly.entity_id
_entity_poly.type
_entity_poly.pdbx_seq_one_letter_code
_entity_poly.pdbx_strand_id
1 'polypeptide(L)'
;MLLKDTDQLDDLKDFLINWYGRYDSSSGMPADEIPVYLPKALHELYAFAGRWKDGSDDHLDNSPEIFQQQDCLYSAEQLKKDQDKVTFLEENQANWTCQVEAGNNDSPVYCDERLLWDDCAEGPIIVHDSLYHFLKSFCLQEVVFGCKHLYLVEGKLDIQILFDTPIEDVWLHGYYISPKEEGPTHSFYRCGDVLAMERYGDFWLGSNSDLPAVLNDRVPSSIKLRKIKPD
;
A
#
# COMPACT_ATOMS: atom_id res chain seq x y z
N MET A 1 4.89 2.73 -15.65
CA MET A 1 3.46 2.50 -16.01
C MET A 1 2.61 3.28 -15.04
N LEU A 2 1.86 4.30 -15.51
CA LEU A 2 1.02 5.14 -14.66
C LEU A 2 -0.35 4.48 -14.42
N LEU A 3 -0.69 4.24 -13.16
CA LEU A 3 -2.01 3.81 -12.73
C LEU A 3 -3.01 4.97 -12.87
N LYS A 4 -4.22 4.64 -13.30
CA LYS A 4 -5.33 5.56 -13.52
C LYS A 4 -6.20 5.63 -12.28
N ASP A 5 -6.55 6.84 -11.86
CA ASP A 5 -7.51 7.02 -10.77
C ASP A 5 -8.94 6.74 -11.27
N THR A 6 -9.40 5.51 -11.08
CA THR A 6 -10.66 4.95 -11.58
C THR A 6 -11.17 3.89 -10.62
N ASP A 7 -12.46 3.52 -10.75
CA ASP A 7 -13.11 2.49 -9.95
C ASP A 7 -12.79 1.05 -10.42
N GLN A 8 -11.51 0.81 -10.74
CA GLN A 8 -10.96 -0.46 -11.22
C GLN A 8 -9.55 -0.67 -10.66
N LEU A 9 -9.17 -1.92 -10.43
CA LEU A 9 -7.82 -2.29 -9.99
C LEU A 9 -6.97 -2.92 -11.10
N ASP A 10 -7.43 -2.97 -12.36
CA ASP A 10 -6.76 -3.74 -13.42
C ASP A 10 -5.31 -3.30 -13.67
N ASP A 11 -5.03 -2.01 -13.63
CA ASP A 11 -3.68 -1.46 -13.75
C ASP A 11 -2.78 -1.79 -12.55
N LEU A 12 -3.34 -1.81 -11.34
CA LEU A 12 -2.66 -2.28 -10.14
C LEU A 12 -2.36 -3.78 -10.24
N LYS A 13 -3.31 -4.59 -10.70
CA LYS A 13 -3.11 -6.04 -10.90
C LYS A 13 -1.98 -6.29 -11.89
N ASP A 14 -2.02 -5.61 -13.03
CA ASP A 14 -0.95 -5.69 -14.04
C ASP A 14 0.40 -5.27 -13.44
N PHE A 15 0.43 -4.21 -12.63
CA PHE A 15 1.65 -3.78 -11.95
C PHE A 15 2.20 -4.88 -11.04
N LEU A 16 1.36 -5.45 -10.18
CA LEU A 16 1.75 -6.49 -9.22
C LEU A 16 2.22 -7.77 -9.90
N ILE A 17 1.54 -8.20 -10.97
CA ILE A 17 1.98 -9.35 -11.79
C ILE A 17 3.37 -9.08 -12.38
N ASN A 18 3.59 -7.90 -12.94
CA ASN A 18 4.88 -7.54 -13.53
C ASN A 18 5.99 -7.38 -12.46
N TRP A 19 5.65 -6.93 -11.26
CA TRP A 19 6.62 -6.72 -10.18
C TRP A 19 7.07 -8.04 -9.54
N TYR A 20 6.13 -8.92 -9.19
CA TYR A 20 6.43 -10.19 -8.53
C TYR A 20 6.73 -11.33 -9.50
N GLY A 21 6.28 -11.25 -10.76
CA GLY A 21 6.58 -12.21 -11.84
C GLY A 21 6.03 -13.64 -11.68
N ARG A 22 5.46 -14.00 -10.52
CA ARG A 22 4.99 -15.35 -10.17
C ARG A 22 3.51 -15.40 -9.85
N TYR A 23 2.68 -14.79 -10.68
CA TYR A 23 1.24 -14.89 -10.48
C TYR A 23 0.71 -16.27 -10.88
N ASP A 24 -0.05 -16.89 -9.99
CA ASP A 24 -0.88 -18.05 -10.27
C ASP A 24 -2.32 -17.77 -9.80
N SER A 25 -3.30 -18.41 -10.43
CA SER A 25 -4.71 -18.24 -10.04
C SER A 25 -5.01 -18.61 -8.58
N SER A 26 -4.17 -19.45 -7.95
CA SER A 26 -4.28 -19.76 -6.51
C SER A 26 -3.84 -18.62 -5.57
N SER A 27 -3.21 -17.55 -6.11
CA SER A 27 -2.93 -16.32 -5.36
C SER A 27 -4.22 -15.57 -4.96
N GLY A 28 -5.33 -15.83 -5.64
CA GLY A 28 -6.64 -15.24 -5.34
C GLY A 28 -7.54 -16.13 -4.49
N MET A 29 -8.58 -15.54 -3.90
CA MET A 29 -9.66 -16.28 -3.26
C MET A 29 -10.79 -16.61 -4.24
N PRO A 30 -11.37 -17.83 -4.19
CA PRO A 30 -12.62 -18.12 -4.88
C PRO A 30 -13.73 -17.17 -4.44
N ALA A 31 -14.56 -16.73 -5.39
CA ALA A 31 -15.57 -15.69 -5.15
C ALA A 31 -16.62 -16.10 -4.10
N ASP A 32 -16.89 -17.39 -3.95
CA ASP A 32 -17.81 -17.94 -2.96
C ASP A 32 -17.22 -18.00 -1.54
N GLU A 33 -15.91 -17.83 -1.40
CA GLU A 33 -15.21 -17.71 -0.11
C GLU A 33 -15.08 -16.25 0.35
N ILE A 34 -15.35 -15.28 -0.53
CA ILE A 34 -15.28 -13.85 -0.22
C ILE A 34 -16.63 -13.39 0.34
N PRO A 35 -16.67 -12.68 1.50
CA PRO A 35 -17.93 -12.25 2.06
C PRO A 35 -18.71 -11.31 1.14
N VAL A 36 -19.95 -11.69 0.80
CA VAL A 36 -20.83 -10.96 -0.12
C VAL A 36 -21.19 -9.54 0.32
N TYR A 37 -20.95 -9.21 1.58
CA TYR A 37 -21.18 -7.88 2.12
C TYR A 37 -20.01 -6.91 1.86
N LEU A 38 -18.89 -7.38 1.32
CA LEU A 38 -17.77 -6.48 1.00
C LEU A 38 -18.11 -5.59 -0.20
N PRO A 39 -17.67 -4.32 -0.20
CA PRO A 39 -17.66 -3.50 -1.40
C PRO A 39 -16.91 -4.19 -2.54
N LYS A 40 -17.33 -3.91 -3.78
CA LYS A 40 -16.74 -4.49 -4.99
C LYS A 40 -15.21 -4.37 -5.05
N ALA A 41 -14.63 -3.25 -4.63
CA ALA A 41 -13.19 -3.04 -4.68
C ALA A 41 -12.40 -4.04 -3.80
N LEU A 42 -12.87 -4.30 -2.58
CA LEU A 42 -12.27 -5.31 -1.70
C LEU A 42 -12.52 -6.71 -2.24
N HIS A 43 -13.73 -6.99 -2.73
CA HIS A 43 -14.02 -8.28 -3.34
C HIS A 43 -13.09 -8.54 -4.55
N GLU A 44 -12.82 -7.53 -5.36
CA GLU A 44 -11.90 -7.60 -6.50
C GLU A 44 -10.45 -7.84 -6.04
N LEU A 45 -10.01 -7.17 -4.97
CA LEU A 45 -8.68 -7.35 -4.40
C LEU A 45 -8.49 -8.76 -3.80
N TYR A 46 -9.43 -9.24 -2.99
CA TYR A 46 -9.39 -10.59 -2.43
C TYR A 46 -9.44 -11.68 -3.51
N ALA A 47 -10.30 -11.50 -4.53
CA ALA A 47 -10.38 -12.43 -5.64
C ALA A 47 -9.08 -12.50 -6.45
N PHE A 48 -8.31 -11.41 -6.48
CA PHE A 48 -7.05 -11.34 -7.19
C PHE A 48 -5.86 -11.85 -6.38
N ALA A 49 -5.71 -11.37 -5.14
CA ALA A 49 -4.50 -11.51 -4.35
C ALA A 49 -4.75 -11.94 -2.89
N GLY A 50 -5.99 -12.34 -2.54
CA GLY A 50 -6.38 -12.70 -1.17
C GLY A 50 -5.64 -13.87 -0.54
N ARG A 51 -4.77 -14.57 -1.30
CA ARG A 51 -3.91 -15.68 -0.86
C ARG A 51 -2.48 -15.55 -1.39
N TRP A 52 -2.09 -14.38 -1.89
CA TRP A 52 -0.81 -14.24 -2.58
C TRP A 52 0.35 -14.23 -1.58
N LYS A 53 1.11 -15.33 -1.60
CA LYS A 53 2.31 -15.54 -0.79
C LYS A 53 3.55 -14.91 -1.43
N ASP A 54 4.39 -14.25 -0.62
CA ASP A 54 5.72 -13.79 -1.01
C ASP A 54 6.81 -14.84 -0.67
N GLY A 55 6.47 -15.85 0.14
CA GLY A 55 7.32 -16.95 0.54
C GLY A 55 8.06 -16.71 1.87
N SER A 56 7.59 -15.78 2.70
CA SER A 56 8.11 -15.51 4.05
C SER A 56 7.45 -16.40 5.12
N ASP A 57 8.21 -16.76 6.15
CA ASP A 57 7.77 -17.68 7.22
C ASP A 57 7.01 -16.96 8.37
N ASP A 58 7.13 -15.62 8.47
CA ASP A 58 6.52 -14.81 9.52
C ASP A 58 5.29 -14.05 8.98
N HIS A 59 4.13 -14.71 8.94
CA HIS A 59 2.89 -14.13 8.45
C HIS A 59 1.70 -14.38 9.37
N LEU A 60 0.69 -13.51 9.30
CA LEU A 60 -0.59 -13.78 9.92
C LEU A 60 -1.28 -14.92 9.17
N ASP A 61 -1.83 -15.88 9.92
CA ASP A 61 -2.57 -17.01 9.36
C ASP A 61 -3.68 -16.49 8.43
N ASN A 62 -3.55 -16.80 7.14
CA ASN A 62 -4.49 -16.51 6.05
C ASN A 62 -4.54 -15.06 5.52
N SER A 63 -3.66 -14.14 5.93
CA SER A 63 -3.51 -12.83 5.26
C SER A 63 -2.71 -12.95 3.94
N PRO A 64 -2.95 -12.11 2.91
CA PRO A 64 -2.04 -12.01 1.77
C PRO A 64 -0.66 -11.56 2.22
N GLU A 65 0.37 -12.39 2.03
CA GLU A 65 1.71 -12.07 2.51
C GLU A 65 2.28 -10.78 1.90
N ILE A 66 1.88 -10.47 0.66
CA ILE A 66 2.30 -9.23 -0.02
C ILE A 66 1.64 -7.96 0.54
N PHE A 67 0.65 -8.05 1.43
CA PHE A 67 -0.13 -6.93 1.99
C PHE A 67 -0.19 -6.94 3.54
N GLN A 68 0.94 -7.22 4.17
CA GLN A 68 1.09 -7.28 5.63
C GLN A 68 2.51 -6.90 6.11
N GLN A 69 3.21 -6.05 5.36
CA GLN A 69 4.63 -5.75 5.58
C GLN A 69 4.79 -4.59 6.57
N GLN A 70 3.98 -3.54 6.38
CA GLN A 70 3.89 -2.42 7.31
C GLN A 70 2.47 -2.30 7.89
N ASP A 71 1.45 -2.43 7.07
CA ASP A 71 0.05 -2.49 7.50
C ASP A 71 -0.59 -3.78 6.97
N CYS A 72 -1.56 -4.33 7.71
CA CYS A 72 -2.15 -5.62 7.40
C CYS A 72 -3.54 -5.48 6.79
N LEU A 73 -3.70 -5.99 5.56
CA LEU A 73 -5.01 -6.36 5.03
C LEU A 73 -5.50 -7.60 5.78
N TYR A 74 -6.67 -7.54 6.41
CA TYR A 74 -7.22 -8.72 7.08
C TYR A 74 -7.51 -9.85 6.09
N SER A 75 -7.34 -11.09 6.52
CA SER A 75 -7.89 -12.22 5.77
C SER A 75 -9.41 -12.16 5.75
N ALA A 76 -10.06 -12.84 4.80
CA ALA A 76 -11.52 -12.90 4.74
C ALA A 76 -12.14 -13.46 6.03
N GLU A 77 -11.46 -14.38 6.71
CA GLU A 77 -11.87 -14.98 7.98
C GLU A 77 -11.66 -14.04 9.18
N GLN A 78 -10.74 -13.09 9.07
CA GLN A 78 -10.41 -12.12 10.12
C GLN A 78 -11.15 -10.79 10.00
N LEU A 79 -11.91 -10.59 8.92
CA LEU A 79 -12.77 -9.42 8.75
C LEU A 79 -13.73 -9.26 9.94
N LYS A 80 -13.72 -8.06 10.54
CA LYS A 80 -14.59 -7.73 11.66
C LYS A 80 -15.74 -6.87 11.16
N LYS A 81 -16.92 -7.46 11.02
CA LYS A 81 -18.15 -6.73 10.71
C LYS A 81 -18.84 -6.30 12.01
N ASP A 82 -19.06 -5.00 12.15
CA ASP A 82 -19.92 -4.42 13.19
C ASP A 82 -21.00 -3.56 12.53
N GLN A 83 -22.26 -3.94 12.74
CA GLN A 83 -23.44 -3.32 12.12
C GLN A 83 -23.29 -3.17 10.58
N ASP A 84 -23.16 -1.92 10.12
CA ASP A 84 -23.04 -1.50 8.73
C ASP A 84 -21.57 -1.26 8.32
N LYS A 85 -20.60 -1.46 9.20
CA LYS A 85 -19.16 -1.29 8.90
C LYS A 85 -18.40 -2.61 8.94
N VAL A 86 -17.31 -2.65 8.19
CA VAL A 86 -16.37 -3.76 8.14
C VAL A 86 -14.96 -3.20 8.32
N THR A 87 -14.27 -3.61 9.38
CA THR A 87 -12.83 -3.39 9.50
C THR A 87 -12.11 -4.37 8.57
N PHE A 88 -11.29 -3.84 7.66
CA PHE A 88 -10.59 -4.63 6.64
C PHE A 88 -9.07 -4.46 6.68
N LEU A 89 -8.57 -3.43 7.37
CA LEU A 89 -7.16 -3.09 7.44
C LEU A 89 -6.81 -2.66 8.86
N GLU A 90 -5.63 -3.02 9.32
CA GLU A 90 -5.07 -2.64 10.62
C GLU A 90 -3.57 -2.34 10.48
N GLU A 91 -3.07 -1.35 11.20
CA GLU A 91 -1.63 -1.09 11.29
C GLU A 91 -0.90 -2.20 12.05
N ASN A 92 0.38 -2.45 11.75
CA ASN A 92 1.13 -3.56 12.35
C ASN A 92 1.22 -3.58 13.88
N GLN A 93 1.01 -2.46 14.59
CA GLN A 93 0.97 -2.41 16.06
C GLN A 93 -0.46 -2.31 16.61
N ALA A 94 -1.48 -2.48 15.76
CA ALA A 94 -2.90 -2.37 16.10
C ALA A 94 -3.27 -1.01 16.71
N ASN A 95 -2.54 0.04 16.34
CA ASN A 95 -2.82 1.39 16.82
C ASN A 95 -4.03 2.00 16.12
N TRP A 96 -4.25 1.65 14.85
CA TRP A 96 -5.36 2.15 14.06
C TRP A 96 -5.85 1.12 13.05
N THR A 97 -7.08 1.31 12.59
CA THR A 97 -7.78 0.47 11.63
C THR A 97 -8.44 1.30 10.53
N CYS A 98 -8.74 0.65 9.40
CA CYS A 98 -9.63 1.21 8.39
C CYS A 98 -10.89 0.37 8.21
N GLN A 99 -11.98 1.08 7.92
CA GLN A 99 -13.32 0.53 7.78
C GLN A 99 -13.99 0.99 6.48
N VAL A 100 -14.94 0.18 6.02
CA VAL A 100 -15.85 0.47 4.90
C VAL A 100 -17.27 0.06 5.27
N GLU A 101 -18.25 0.57 4.53
CA GLU A 101 -19.65 0.20 4.64
C GLU A 101 -19.94 -1.14 3.98
N ALA A 102 -20.56 -2.04 4.75
CA ALA A 102 -21.03 -3.32 4.29
C ALA A 102 -22.13 -3.15 3.23
N GLY A 103 -21.92 -3.71 2.04
CA GLY A 103 -22.87 -3.70 0.94
C GLY A 103 -22.91 -2.40 0.14
N ASN A 104 -22.04 -1.43 0.43
CA ASN A 104 -21.92 -0.20 -0.34
C ASN A 104 -20.67 -0.24 -1.24
N ASN A 105 -20.87 -0.35 -2.56
CA ASN A 105 -19.76 -0.37 -3.52
C ASN A 105 -19.02 0.97 -3.63
N ASP A 106 -19.69 2.06 -3.25
CA ASP A 106 -19.15 3.43 -3.27
C ASP A 106 -18.83 3.90 -1.85
N SER A 107 -18.56 2.96 -0.93
CA SER A 107 -18.20 3.29 0.44
C SER A 107 -16.95 4.20 0.46
N PRO A 108 -16.99 5.31 1.21
CA PRO A 108 -15.76 5.99 1.58
C PRO A 108 -14.94 5.09 2.53
N VAL A 109 -13.68 5.44 2.72
CA VAL A 109 -12.80 4.78 3.67
C VAL A 109 -12.76 5.58 4.96
N TYR A 110 -13.01 4.90 6.06
CA TYR A 110 -12.93 5.45 7.41
C TYR A 110 -11.64 4.99 8.08
N CYS A 111 -10.98 5.87 8.83
CA CYS A 111 -9.80 5.52 9.62
C CYS A 111 -9.84 6.21 10.99
N ASP A 112 -9.42 5.50 12.03
CA ASP A 112 -9.38 5.98 13.42
C ASP A 112 -7.98 6.41 13.88
N GLU A 113 -7.00 6.51 12.98
CA GLU A 113 -5.62 6.89 13.30
C GLU A 113 -5.53 8.25 14.03
N ARG A 114 -6.39 9.20 13.68
CA ARG A 114 -6.49 10.49 14.37
C ARG A 114 -6.76 10.37 15.88
N LEU A 115 -7.41 9.29 16.34
CA LEU A 115 -7.66 9.05 17.77
C LEU A 115 -6.35 8.87 18.57
N LEU A 116 -5.21 8.61 17.91
CA LEU A 116 -3.92 8.42 18.56
C LEU A 116 -3.29 9.72 19.08
N TRP A 117 -3.70 10.87 18.57
CA TRP A 117 -3.07 12.16 18.90
C TRP A 117 -4.05 13.33 19.08
N ASP A 118 -5.33 13.17 18.71
CA ASP A 118 -6.34 14.19 18.90
C ASP A 118 -7.32 13.78 20.01
N ASP A 119 -7.08 14.31 21.22
CA ASP A 119 -7.95 14.09 22.39
C ASP A 119 -9.40 14.57 22.17
N CYS A 120 -9.66 15.39 21.15
CA CYS A 120 -11.01 15.86 20.81
C CYS A 120 -11.72 15.00 19.76
N ALA A 121 -11.07 13.99 19.19
CA ALA A 121 -11.67 13.18 18.13
C ALA A 121 -12.71 12.20 18.70
N GLU A 122 -13.89 12.16 18.07
CA GLU A 122 -15.04 11.39 18.56
C GLU A 122 -15.21 10.02 17.85
N GLY A 123 -14.34 9.69 16.90
CA GLY A 123 -14.37 8.42 16.17
C GLY A 123 -13.58 8.45 14.86
N PRO A 124 -13.75 7.41 14.01
CA PRO A 124 -13.13 7.35 12.69
C PRO A 124 -13.55 8.52 11.81
N ILE A 125 -12.62 9.03 11.02
CA ILE A 125 -12.85 10.06 10.00
C ILE A 125 -12.85 9.45 8.60
N ILE A 126 -13.47 10.15 7.64
CA ILE A 126 -13.32 9.80 6.23
C ILE A 126 -11.95 10.27 5.74
N VAL A 127 -11.12 9.34 5.27
CA VAL A 127 -9.79 9.64 4.73
C VAL A 127 -9.80 9.76 3.20
N HIS A 128 -10.72 9.05 2.55
CA HIS A 128 -10.93 9.17 1.11
C HIS A 128 -12.34 8.70 0.70
N ASP A 129 -12.90 9.31 -0.35
CA ASP A 129 -14.25 8.98 -0.84
C ASP A 129 -14.27 7.72 -1.73
N SER A 130 -13.11 7.35 -2.29
CA SER A 130 -12.96 6.16 -3.15
C SER A 130 -12.08 5.11 -2.49
N LEU A 131 -12.66 3.93 -2.26
CA LEU A 131 -11.95 2.74 -1.81
C LEU A 131 -10.93 2.25 -2.85
N TYR A 132 -11.19 2.38 -4.15
CA TYR A 132 -10.22 1.99 -5.19
C TYR A 132 -8.94 2.82 -5.12
N HIS A 133 -9.08 4.13 -4.93
CA HIS A 133 -7.93 5.02 -4.77
C HIS A 133 -7.12 4.65 -3.52
N PHE A 134 -7.80 4.45 -2.39
CA PHE A 134 -7.16 4.05 -1.14
C PHE A 134 -6.39 2.73 -1.29
N LEU A 135 -7.02 1.70 -1.90
CA LEU A 135 -6.39 0.39 -2.10
C LEU A 135 -5.17 0.47 -3.02
N LYS A 136 -5.15 1.36 -4.02
CA LYS A 136 -3.95 1.57 -4.86
C LYS A 136 -2.78 2.11 -4.04
N SER A 137 -3.02 3.13 -3.22
CA SER A 137 -2.00 3.69 -2.33
C SER A 137 -1.50 2.65 -1.32
N PHE A 138 -2.42 1.94 -0.66
CA PHE A 138 -2.11 0.86 0.28
C PHE A 138 -1.28 -0.24 -0.36
N CYS A 139 -1.75 -0.85 -1.46
CA CYS A 139 -1.06 -1.96 -2.09
C CYS A 139 0.34 -1.57 -2.56
N LEU A 140 0.54 -0.37 -3.11
CA LEU A 140 1.86 0.09 -3.53
C LEU A 140 2.78 0.37 -2.34
N GLN A 141 2.24 0.88 -1.22
CA GLN A 141 3.00 1.06 0.02
C GLN A 141 3.55 -0.29 0.50
N GLU A 142 2.69 -1.31 0.59
CA GLU A 142 3.08 -2.64 1.05
C GLU A 142 4.09 -3.31 0.10
N VAL A 143 3.99 -3.07 -1.21
CA VAL A 143 5.00 -3.54 -2.17
C VAL A 143 6.38 -2.92 -1.89
N VAL A 144 6.44 -1.62 -1.58
CA VAL A 144 7.71 -0.96 -1.23
C VAL A 144 8.29 -1.54 0.05
N PHE A 145 7.48 -1.66 1.10
CA PHE A 145 7.94 -2.18 2.38
C PHE A 145 8.31 -3.67 2.34
N GLY A 146 7.63 -4.46 1.51
CA GLY A 146 7.92 -5.89 1.29
C GLY A 146 9.13 -6.17 0.40
N CYS A 147 9.84 -5.14 -0.08
CA CYS A 147 11.04 -5.36 -0.87
C CYS A 147 12.20 -5.89 -0.01
N LYS A 148 12.95 -6.87 -0.56
CA LYS A 148 14.13 -7.46 0.10
C LYS A 148 15.17 -6.42 0.54
N HIS A 149 15.27 -5.32 -0.21
CA HIS A 149 16.14 -4.21 0.09
C HIS A 149 15.33 -2.93 0.19
N LEU A 150 15.24 -2.40 1.41
CA LEU A 150 14.55 -1.17 1.72
C LEU A 150 15.53 -0.11 2.19
N TYR A 151 15.41 1.10 1.65
CA TYR A 151 16.22 2.24 2.02
C TYR A 151 15.35 3.47 2.26
N LEU A 152 15.77 4.30 3.22
CA LEU A 152 15.17 5.60 3.48
C LEU A 152 16.13 6.70 3.04
N VAL A 153 15.59 7.70 2.36
CA VAL A 153 16.21 9.00 2.13
C VAL A 153 15.38 10.05 2.84
N GLU A 154 15.97 10.66 3.86
CA GLU A 154 15.31 11.67 4.70
C GLU A 154 15.34 13.05 4.02
N GLY A 155 14.20 13.73 4.02
CA GLY A 155 14.03 15.11 3.60
C GLY A 155 13.56 15.30 2.15
N LYS A 156 12.90 16.44 1.94
CA LYS A 156 12.36 16.85 0.64
C LYS A 156 13.46 17.08 -0.37
N LEU A 157 13.42 16.35 -1.49
CA LEU A 157 14.34 16.48 -2.61
C LEU A 157 13.65 16.13 -3.92
N ASP A 158 14.28 16.52 -5.03
CA ASP A 158 13.86 16.09 -6.36
C ASP A 158 14.36 14.66 -6.59
N ILE A 159 13.43 13.72 -6.80
CA ILE A 159 13.73 12.30 -7.00
C ILE A 159 14.70 12.05 -8.17
N GLN A 160 14.73 12.94 -9.17
CA GLN A 160 15.67 12.84 -10.29
C GLN A 160 17.14 12.95 -9.86
N ILE A 161 17.41 13.54 -8.69
CA ILE A 161 18.76 13.60 -8.11
C ILE A 161 19.23 12.21 -7.66
N LEU A 162 18.30 11.31 -7.31
CA LEU A 162 18.63 9.98 -6.79
C LEU A 162 19.05 9.00 -7.88
N PHE A 163 18.62 9.20 -9.13
CA PHE A 163 18.73 8.20 -10.18
C PHE A 163 19.35 8.76 -11.46
N ASP A 164 20.26 7.99 -12.07
CA ASP A 164 20.88 8.30 -13.37
C ASP A 164 20.06 7.80 -14.57
N THR A 165 19.00 7.03 -14.30
CA THR A 165 18.09 6.48 -15.30
C THR A 165 16.75 7.21 -15.32
N PRO A 166 15.98 7.12 -16.42
CA PRO A 166 14.65 7.69 -16.49
C PRO A 166 13.75 7.17 -15.37
N ILE A 167 13.01 8.10 -14.76
CA ILE A 167 12.02 7.81 -13.73
C ILE A 167 10.65 7.75 -14.39
N GLU A 168 9.89 6.70 -14.09
CA GLU A 168 8.52 6.56 -14.53
C GLU A 168 7.56 6.85 -13.37
N ASP A 169 6.55 7.68 -13.62
CA ASP A 169 5.45 7.82 -12.68
C ASP A 169 4.64 6.52 -12.63
N VAL A 170 4.31 6.07 -11.41
CA VAL A 170 3.51 4.88 -11.14
C VAL A 170 2.15 5.28 -10.59
N TRP A 171 2.11 6.06 -9.52
CA TRP A 171 0.87 6.51 -8.89
C TRP A 171 1.12 7.83 -8.18
N LEU A 172 0.42 8.89 -8.56
CA LEU A 172 0.63 10.22 -8.03
C LEU A 172 -0.59 10.67 -7.23
N HIS A 173 -0.36 11.55 -6.27
CA HIS A 173 -1.41 12.12 -5.42
C HIS A 173 -2.20 11.06 -4.63
N GLY A 174 -1.51 10.05 -4.12
CA GLY A 174 -2.10 8.99 -3.32
C GLY A 174 -2.53 9.49 -1.94
N TYR A 175 -3.79 9.24 -1.61
CA TYR A 175 -4.35 9.37 -0.26
C TYR A 175 -4.31 8.03 0.45
N TYR A 176 -4.07 8.08 1.76
CA TYR A 176 -4.04 6.89 2.62
C TYR A 176 -4.83 7.14 3.91
N ILE A 177 -4.17 7.32 5.06
CA ILE A 177 -4.84 7.45 6.38
C ILE A 177 -5.02 8.88 6.89
N SER A 178 -4.36 9.87 6.30
CA SER A 178 -4.52 11.28 6.70
C SER A 178 -5.84 11.86 6.19
N PRO A 179 -6.39 12.88 6.89
CA PRO A 179 -7.54 13.63 6.39
C PRO A 179 -7.30 14.16 4.98
N LYS A 180 -8.31 14.06 4.12
CA LYS A 180 -8.22 14.48 2.71
C LYS A 180 -7.83 15.96 2.56
N GLU A 181 -8.20 16.79 3.53
CA GLU A 181 -7.91 18.23 3.58
C GLU A 181 -6.41 18.53 3.74
N GLU A 182 -5.63 17.59 4.27
CA GLU A 182 -4.17 17.72 4.40
C GLU A 182 -3.43 17.48 3.08
N GLY A 183 -4.15 16.97 2.07
CA GLY A 183 -3.61 16.67 0.75
C GLY A 183 -3.06 15.25 0.63
N PRO A 184 -2.59 14.87 -0.56
CA PRO A 184 -2.06 13.54 -0.78
C PRO A 184 -0.76 13.33 -0.01
N THR A 185 -0.58 12.13 0.50
CA THR A 185 0.57 11.77 1.32
C THR A 185 1.57 10.89 0.60
N HIS A 186 1.15 10.27 -0.51
CA HIS A 186 1.96 9.31 -1.25
C HIS A 186 2.14 9.69 -2.72
N SER A 187 3.33 9.42 -3.25
CA SER A 187 3.58 9.37 -4.69
C SER A 187 4.60 8.28 -4.99
N PHE A 188 4.38 7.52 -6.05
CA PHE A 188 5.14 6.33 -6.40
C PHE A 188 5.76 6.48 -7.78
N TYR A 189 7.02 6.09 -7.86
CA TYR A 189 7.84 6.19 -9.05
C TYR A 189 8.62 4.90 -9.23
N ARG A 190 8.88 4.52 -10.48
CA ARG A 190 9.70 3.37 -10.82
C ARG A 190 10.96 3.79 -11.54
N CYS A 191 12.08 3.21 -11.13
CA CYS A 191 13.38 3.42 -11.74
C CYS A 191 14.07 2.06 -11.93
N GLY A 192 13.94 1.47 -13.11
CA GLY A 192 14.38 0.09 -13.36
C GLY A 192 13.69 -0.91 -12.41
N ASP A 193 14.50 -1.54 -11.54
CA ASP A 193 14.07 -2.51 -10.53
C ASP A 193 13.83 -1.87 -9.14
N VAL A 194 13.80 -0.55 -9.05
CA VAL A 194 13.51 0.20 -7.82
C VAL A 194 12.11 0.79 -7.89
N LEU A 195 11.31 0.54 -6.85
CA LEU A 195 10.06 1.25 -6.58
C LEU A 195 10.32 2.27 -5.48
N ALA A 196 10.14 3.54 -5.81
CA ALA A 196 10.32 4.65 -4.89
C ALA A 196 8.96 5.18 -4.46
N MET A 197 8.77 5.34 -3.15
CA MET A 197 7.59 5.96 -2.54
C MET A 197 8.01 7.23 -1.83
N GLU A 198 7.51 8.37 -2.29
CA GLU A 198 7.52 9.61 -1.53
C GLU A 198 6.41 9.56 -0.48
N ARG A 199 6.75 9.72 0.80
CA ARG A 199 5.80 9.77 1.91
C ARG A 199 6.20 10.87 2.88
N TYR A 200 5.33 11.84 3.10
CA TYR A 200 5.57 13.02 3.96
C TYR A 200 6.86 13.80 3.65
N GLY A 201 7.32 13.73 2.39
CA GLY A 201 8.55 14.38 1.92
C GLY A 201 9.82 13.55 2.09
N ASP A 202 9.76 12.36 2.68
CA ASP A 202 10.84 11.38 2.66
C ASP A 202 10.66 10.39 1.49
N PHE A 203 11.74 9.75 1.05
CA PHE A 203 11.67 8.69 0.03
C PHE A 203 12.04 7.32 0.60
N TRP A 204 11.15 6.36 0.39
CA TRP A 204 11.37 4.94 0.65
C TRP A 204 11.66 4.24 -0.67
N LEU A 205 12.81 3.58 -0.76
CA LEU A 205 13.29 2.91 -1.97
C LEU A 205 13.29 1.39 -1.73
N GLY A 206 12.38 0.69 -2.39
CA GLY A 206 12.28 -0.76 -2.37
C GLY A 206 12.87 -1.39 -3.63
N SER A 207 13.68 -2.44 -3.47
CA SER A 207 14.08 -3.31 -4.57
C SER A 207 14.25 -4.76 -4.12
N ASN A 208 13.96 -5.69 -5.03
CA ASN A 208 14.24 -7.12 -4.87
C ASN A 208 15.63 -7.50 -5.43
N SER A 209 16.26 -6.58 -6.15
CA SER A 209 17.64 -6.65 -6.64
C SER A 209 18.54 -5.78 -5.76
N ASP A 210 19.85 -6.04 -5.74
CA ASP A 210 20.78 -5.15 -5.05
C ASP A 210 20.69 -3.73 -5.66
N LEU A 211 20.52 -2.71 -4.81
CA LEU A 211 20.38 -1.30 -5.18
C LEU A 211 21.59 -0.58 -5.85
N PRO A 212 22.86 -1.05 -5.83
CA PRO A 212 24.01 -0.17 -6.08
C PRO A 212 24.16 0.35 -7.52
N ALA A 213 23.44 -0.16 -8.51
CA ALA A 213 23.61 0.25 -9.90
C ALA A 213 22.67 1.36 -10.37
N VAL A 214 21.59 1.65 -9.64
CA VAL A 214 20.55 2.60 -10.08
C VAL A 214 20.75 3.98 -9.46
N LEU A 215 21.43 4.06 -8.32
CA LEU A 215 21.71 5.33 -7.64
C LEU A 215 22.74 6.15 -8.40
N ASN A 216 22.52 7.46 -8.45
CA ASN A 216 23.45 8.38 -9.08
C ASN A 216 24.80 8.39 -8.35
N ASP A 217 25.91 8.13 -9.04
CA ASP A 217 27.27 8.18 -8.46
C ASP A 217 27.62 9.60 -7.93
N ARG A 218 26.84 10.61 -8.32
CA ARG A 218 26.93 12.00 -7.90
C ARG A 218 25.88 12.40 -6.87
N VAL A 219 25.15 11.45 -6.26
CA VAL A 219 24.28 11.74 -5.11
C VAL A 219 25.07 12.61 -4.13
N PRO A 220 24.60 13.84 -3.83
CA PRO A 220 25.33 14.75 -2.95
C PRO A 220 25.67 14.07 -1.63
N SER A 221 26.88 14.28 -1.11
CA SER A 221 27.32 13.70 0.15
C SER A 221 26.46 14.10 1.37
N SER A 222 25.57 15.07 1.21
CA SER A 222 24.57 15.49 2.20
C SER A 222 23.32 14.61 2.24
N ILE A 223 23.05 13.81 1.20
CA ILE A 223 21.91 12.89 1.16
C ILE A 223 22.30 11.63 1.95
N LYS A 224 21.62 11.39 3.06
CA LYS A 224 21.83 10.19 3.88
C LYS A 224 20.91 9.08 3.40
N LEU A 225 21.50 8.07 2.76
CA LEU A 225 20.81 6.82 2.45
C LEU A 225 20.94 5.87 3.65
N ARG A 226 19.82 5.57 4.31
CA ARG A 226 19.77 4.62 5.43
C ARG A 226 19.18 3.30 4.96
N LYS A 227 19.98 2.23 4.95
CA LYS A 227 19.46 0.88 4.73
C LYS A 227 18.64 0.46 5.94
N ILE A 228 17.40 0.07 5.71
CA ILE A 228 16.53 -0.51 6.73
C ILE A 228 16.84 -2.01 6.79
N LYS A 229 17.07 -2.52 7.98
CA LYS A 229 17.22 -3.96 8.19
C LYS A 229 15.82 -4.54 8.41
N PRO A 230 15.49 -5.68 7.81
CA PRO A 230 14.35 -6.44 8.30
C PRO A 230 14.63 -6.80 9.77
N ASP A 231 13.61 -6.61 10.62
CA ASP A 231 13.68 -6.93 12.05
C ASP A 231 13.80 -8.44 12.30
#